data_AF-A0A651G1M7-F1
#
_entry.id   AF-A0A651G1M7-F1
#
_cell.length_a   1.000
_cell.length_b   1.000
_cell.length_c   1.000
_cell.angle_alpha   90.00
_cell.angle_beta   90.00
_cell.angle_gamma   90.00
#
_symmetry.space_group_name_H-M   'P 1'
#
loop_
_entity.id
_entity.type
_entity.pdbx_description
1 polymer ?
#
loop_
_entity_poly.entity_id
_entity_poly.type
_entity_poly.pdbx_seq_one_letter_code
_entity_poly.pdbx_strand_id
1 'polypeptide(L)'
;MQKKTDHIFKYPPNLQELDLATMVSMYRDRGEPRRAAPGKYLACAVSQKLLKNAKWWFGIYYSQPAWDSLLTKSSEGYPLTEAELNLLGLLLTLDDEPPQREFVEKNLGVLPKLGYLIVNDMRQFGFINEDEYGCLSITPAGERALQGICRRLYGKRFSPDMLELYHLDPTFARKTTSANDQPSLF
;
A
#
# COMPACT_ATOMS: atom_id res chain seq x y z
N MET A 1 -13.27 -8.82 -8.16
CA MET A 1 -14.14 -7.61 -8.20
C MET A 1 -13.69 -6.56 -9.23
N GLN A 2 -14.55 -5.64 -9.71
CA GLN A 2 -14.12 -4.51 -10.59
C GLN A 2 -13.70 -3.26 -9.76
N LYS A 3 -12.51 -2.70 -10.03
CA LYS A 3 -12.03 -1.43 -9.47
C LYS A 3 -12.86 -0.26 -10.03
N LYS A 4 -13.21 0.71 -9.17
CA LYS A 4 -13.99 1.91 -9.55
C LYS A 4 -13.11 3.11 -9.88
N THR A 5 -11.91 3.17 -9.33
CA THR A 5 -10.98 4.28 -9.54
C THR A 5 -9.55 3.80 -9.42
N ASP A 6 -8.66 4.47 -10.16
CA ASP A 6 -7.21 4.34 -10.09
C ASP A 6 -6.56 5.52 -9.33
N HIS A 7 -7.36 6.37 -8.67
CA HIS A 7 -6.90 7.59 -8.01
C HIS A 7 -6.25 7.28 -6.65
N ILE A 8 -5.06 6.71 -6.69
CA ILE A 8 -4.16 6.46 -5.56
C ILE A 8 -2.74 6.86 -5.94
N PHE A 9 -1.84 6.96 -4.96
CA PHE A 9 -0.43 7.03 -5.27
C PHE A 9 0.02 5.71 -5.93
N LYS A 10 0.79 5.81 -7.01
CA LYS A 10 1.39 4.67 -7.70
C LYS A 10 2.90 4.87 -7.72
N TYR A 11 3.62 3.84 -7.30
CA TYR A 11 5.08 3.82 -7.40
C TYR A 11 5.53 3.93 -8.87
N PRO A 12 6.65 4.61 -9.18
CA PRO A 12 7.17 4.65 -10.54
C PRO A 12 7.45 3.24 -11.09
N PRO A 13 7.19 2.98 -12.39
CA PRO A 13 7.40 1.65 -12.98
C PRO A 13 8.88 1.30 -13.19
N ASN A 14 9.78 2.27 -13.03
CA ASN A 14 11.23 2.11 -13.23
C ASN A 14 12.03 2.05 -11.92
N LEU A 15 11.38 1.75 -10.79
CA LEU A 15 12.07 1.64 -9.49
C LEU A 15 13.21 0.60 -9.45
N GLN A 16 13.21 -0.37 -10.35
CA GLN A 16 14.28 -1.36 -10.52
C GLN A 16 15.63 -0.73 -10.90
N GLU A 17 15.63 0.48 -11.46
CA GLU A 17 16.85 1.20 -11.82
C GLU A 17 17.56 1.79 -10.59
N LEU A 18 16.87 1.89 -9.45
CA LEU A 18 17.41 2.45 -8.22
C LEU A 18 18.18 1.40 -7.41
N ASP A 19 19.34 1.79 -6.89
CA ASP A 19 20.00 1.02 -5.84
C ASP A 19 19.22 1.09 -4.52
N LEU A 20 19.53 0.18 -3.60
CA LEU A 20 18.78 0.07 -2.34
C LEU A 20 18.93 1.34 -1.47
N ALA A 21 20.11 1.97 -1.43
CA ALA A 21 20.33 3.13 -0.59
C ALA A 21 19.54 4.35 -1.12
N THR A 22 19.54 4.56 -2.44
CA THR A 22 18.72 5.59 -3.08
C THR A 22 17.24 5.34 -2.83
N MET A 23 16.77 4.09 -2.98
CA MET A 23 15.37 3.73 -2.73
C MET A 23 14.97 4.00 -1.27
N VAL A 24 15.80 3.61 -0.30
CA VAL A 24 15.58 3.88 1.13
C VAL A 24 15.48 5.38 1.40
N SER A 25 16.39 6.17 0.84
CA SER A 25 16.37 7.63 1.02
C SER A 25 15.10 8.24 0.43
N MET A 26 14.79 7.94 -0.82
CA MET A 26 13.58 8.44 -1.50
C MET A 26 12.29 8.01 -0.80
N TYR A 27 12.28 6.81 -0.22
CA TYR A 27 11.12 6.29 0.50
C TYR A 27 10.86 7.09 1.79
N ARG A 28 11.92 7.47 2.53
CA ARG A 28 11.84 8.24 3.78
C ARG A 28 11.41 9.68 3.57
N ASP A 29 11.85 10.31 2.49
CA ASP A 29 11.56 11.71 2.15
C ASP A 29 10.11 11.93 1.64
N ARG A 30 9.20 11.02 1.99
CA ARG A 30 7.81 11.02 1.54
C ARG A 30 7.10 12.31 1.95
N GLY A 31 6.57 13.02 0.96
CA GLY A 31 5.78 14.22 1.20
C GLY A 31 6.62 15.38 1.74
N GLU A 32 7.94 15.35 1.56
CA GLU A 32 8.78 16.50 1.87
C GLU A 32 8.50 17.67 0.92
N PRO A 33 8.50 18.91 1.43
CA PRO A 33 8.35 20.09 0.59
C PRO A 33 9.62 20.33 -0.23
N ARG A 34 9.47 20.43 -1.56
CA ARG A 34 10.52 20.79 -2.52
C ARG A 34 10.16 22.09 -3.21
N ARG A 35 11.13 23.00 -3.28
CA ARG A 35 11.03 24.26 -4.02
C ARG A 35 11.76 24.12 -5.36
N ALA A 36 11.14 24.61 -6.42
CA ALA A 36 11.75 24.69 -7.74
C ALA A 36 12.98 25.61 -7.70
N ALA A 37 14.06 25.21 -8.37
CA ALA A 37 15.22 26.08 -8.56
C ALA A 37 14.82 27.39 -9.28
N PRO A 38 15.53 28.51 -9.04
CA PRO A 38 15.26 29.76 -9.74
C PRO A 38 15.22 29.56 -11.26
N GLY A 39 14.21 30.12 -11.92
CA GLY A 39 14.00 29.97 -13.37
C GLY A 39 13.40 28.63 -13.82
N LYS A 40 13.17 27.68 -12.90
CA LYS A 40 12.54 26.38 -13.19
C LYS A 40 11.16 26.28 -12.52
N TYR A 41 10.36 25.36 -13.03
CA TYR A 41 9.06 24.97 -12.46
C TYR A 41 9.02 23.46 -12.29
N LEU A 42 8.26 23.01 -11.29
CA LEU A 42 7.93 21.60 -11.08
C LEU A 42 6.53 21.34 -11.66
N ALA A 43 6.31 20.20 -12.31
CA ALA A 43 4.99 19.82 -12.82
C ALA A 43 4.29 18.90 -11.82
N CYS A 44 3.07 19.24 -11.43
CA CYS A 44 2.24 18.36 -10.61
C CYS A 44 1.81 17.13 -11.41
N ALA A 45 2.05 15.92 -10.90
CA ALA A 45 1.69 14.68 -11.59
C ALA A 45 0.17 14.48 -11.73
N VAL A 46 -0.62 15.01 -10.81
CA VAL A 46 -2.09 14.86 -10.83
C VAL A 46 -2.75 16.01 -11.58
N SER A 47 -2.47 17.25 -11.19
CA SER A 47 -3.16 18.42 -11.75
C SER A 47 -2.51 18.98 -13.02
N GLN A 48 -1.31 18.51 -13.37
CA GLN A 48 -0.50 18.98 -14.50
C GLN A 48 -0.19 20.49 -14.49
N LYS A 49 -0.39 21.15 -13.34
CA LYS A 49 -0.05 22.57 -13.16
C LYS A 49 1.42 22.74 -12.82
N LEU A 50 1.99 23.86 -13.27
CA LEU A 50 3.33 24.29 -12.89
C LEU A 50 3.34 24.84 -11.46
N LEU A 51 4.34 24.44 -10.68
CA LEU A 51 4.48 24.72 -9.27
C LEU A 51 5.86 25.31 -8.96
N LYS A 52 5.88 26.27 -8.04
CA LYS A 52 7.12 26.75 -7.40
C LYS A 52 7.45 25.95 -6.15
N ASN A 53 6.44 25.44 -5.44
CA ASN A 53 6.57 24.59 -4.26
C ASN A 53 5.69 23.35 -4.46
N ALA A 54 6.23 22.18 -4.17
CA ALA A 54 5.53 20.91 -4.31
C ALA A 54 5.86 19.98 -3.16
N LYS A 55 4.96 19.04 -2.88
CA LYS A 55 5.27 17.81 -2.15
C LYS A 55 5.96 16.85 -3.10
N TRP A 56 6.89 16.06 -2.59
CA TRP A 56 7.69 15.16 -3.41
C TRP A 56 7.68 13.74 -2.86
N TRP A 57 7.66 12.75 -3.74
CA TRP A 57 7.95 11.37 -3.40
C TRP A 57 8.41 10.61 -4.66
N PHE A 58 9.50 9.84 -4.57
CA PHE A 58 10.04 9.04 -5.67
C PHE A 58 10.24 9.79 -7.00
N GLY A 59 10.74 11.02 -6.96
CA GLY A 59 10.94 11.82 -8.18
C GLY A 59 9.68 12.54 -8.69
N ILE A 60 8.52 12.23 -8.12
CA ILE A 60 7.23 12.77 -8.56
C ILE A 60 6.82 13.94 -7.66
N TYR A 61 6.25 14.98 -8.28
CA TYR A 61 5.84 16.21 -7.60
C TYR A 61 4.32 16.34 -7.54
N TYR A 62 3.83 16.85 -6.42
CA TYR A 62 2.42 17.05 -6.14
C TYR A 62 2.19 18.46 -5.59
N SER A 63 1.11 19.13 -6.01
CA SER A 63 0.62 20.28 -5.25
C SER A 63 0.08 19.80 -3.91
N GLN A 64 0.03 20.67 -2.89
CA GLN A 64 -0.57 20.33 -1.60
C GLN A 64 -1.99 19.72 -1.75
N PRO A 65 -2.92 20.31 -2.52
CA PRO A 65 -4.24 19.71 -2.70
C PRO A 65 -4.21 18.35 -3.42
N ALA A 66 -3.28 18.15 -4.35
CA ALA A 66 -3.13 16.86 -5.03
C ALA A 66 -2.62 15.80 -4.07
N TRP A 67 -1.62 16.12 -3.25
CA TRP A 67 -1.09 15.23 -2.23
C TRP A 67 -2.17 14.84 -1.21
N ASP A 68 -2.91 15.82 -0.69
CA ASP A 68 -3.99 15.58 0.27
C ASP A 68 -5.09 14.68 -0.32
N SER A 69 -5.36 14.81 -1.63
CA SER A 69 -6.32 13.95 -2.32
C SER A 69 -5.87 12.49 -2.46
N LEU A 70 -4.57 12.20 -2.31
CA LEU A 70 -3.99 10.86 -2.38
C LEU A 70 -3.89 10.19 -0.99
N LEU A 71 -3.95 10.94 0.10
CA LEU A 71 -3.88 10.39 1.46
C LEU A 71 -5.06 9.45 1.72
N THR A 72 -4.79 8.27 2.26
CA THR A 72 -5.84 7.29 2.53
C THR A 72 -6.54 7.63 3.85
N LYS A 73 -7.87 7.59 3.85
CA LYS A 73 -8.64 7.81 5.08
C LYS A 73 -8.29 6.73 6.11
N SER A 74 -8.18 7.13 7.38
CA SER A 74 -7.85 6.23 8.50
C SER A 74 -6.48 5.54 8.38
N SER A 75 -5.51 6.20 7.72
CA SER A 75 -4.14 5.70 7.59
C SER A 75 -3.09 6.69 8.11
N GLU A 76 -3.46 7.55 9.06
CA GLU A 76 -2.54 8.51 9.70
C GLU A 76 -1.75 9.39 8.71
N GLY A 77 -2.39 9.79 7.61
CA GLY A 77 -1.76 10.60 6.56
C GLY A 77 -0.86 9.82 5.61
N TYR A 78 -0.98 8.50 5.55
CA TYR A 78 -0.24 7.65 4.63
C TYR A 78 -0.99 7.45 3.29
N PRO A 79 -0.37 7.72 2.13
CA PRO A 79 -0.98 7.41 0.83
C PRO A 79 -0.82 5.91 0.51
N LEU A 80 -1.69 5.06 1.06
CA LEU A 80 -1.66 3.61 0.80
C LEU A 80 -1.80 3.32 -0.70
N THR A 81 -1.03 2.35 -1.19
CA THR A 81 -1.05 1.87 -2.58
C THR A 81 -1.63 0.45 -2.66
N GLU A 82 -1.67 -0.13 -3.86
CA GLU A 82 -2.11 -1.53 -4.05
C GLU A 82 -1.21 -2.53 -3.30
N ALA A 83 0.08 -2.22 -3.13
CA ALA A 83 1.00 -3.06 -2.39
C ALA A 83 0.63 -3.13 -0.90
N GLU A 84 0.29 -1.99 -0.28
CA GLU A 84 -0.17 -1.98 1.11
C GLU A 84 -1.57 -2.59 1.27
N LEU A 85 -2.44 -2.49 0.25
CA LEU A 85 -3.70 -3.25 0.23
C LEU A 85 -3.43 -4.75 0.24
N ASN A 86 -2.54 -5.23 -0.64
CA ASN A 86 -2.17 -6.64 -0.71
C ASN A 86 -1.58 -7.11 0.62
N LEU A 87 -0.67 -6.33 1.22
CA LEU A 87 -0.09 -6.63 2.53
C LEU A 87 -1.17 -6.80 3.61
N LEU A 88 -1.97 -5.75 3.85
CA LEU A 88 -2.96 -5.76 4.94
C LEU A 88 -4.06 -6.79 4.68
N GLY A 89 -4.51 -6.92 3.44
CA GLY A 89 -5.55 -7.87 3.10
C GLY A 89 -5.08 -9.32 3.21
N LEU A 90 -3.82 -9.63 2.88
CA LEU A 90 -3.24 -10.97 3.10
C LEU A 90 -3.22 -11.30 4.59
N LEU A 91 -2.75 -10.38 5.44
CA LEU A 91 -2.70 -10.60 6.88
C LEU A 91 -4.11 -10.81 7.47
N LEU A 92 -5.09 -9.98 7.08
CA LEU A 92 -6.47 -10.14 7.53
C LEU A 92 -7.09 -11.46 7.05
N THR A 93 -6.71 -11.94 5.87
CA THR A 93 -7.24 -13.19 5.30
C THR A 93 -6.63 -14.44 5.95
N LEU A 94 -5.42 -14.33 6.49
CA LEU A 94 -4.65 -15.41 7.10
C LEU A 94 -4.52 -15.23 8.62
N ASP A 95 -5.44 -14.51 9.26
CA ASP A 95 -5.34 -14.17 10.68
C ASP A 95 -5.33 -15.42 11.59
N ASP A 96 -6.02 -16.50 11.16
CA ASP A 96 -6.01 -17.80 11.85
C ASP A 96 -4.66 -18.53 11.78
N GLU A 97 -3.87 -18.28 10.73
CA GLU A 97 -2.56 -18.89 10.49
C GLU A 97 -1.57 -17.80 9.99
N PRO A 98 -1.07 -16.94 10.91
CA PRO A 98 -0.27 -15.77 10.56
C PRO A 98 0.91 -16.11 9.63
N PRO A 99 1.03 -15.46 8.47
CA PRO A 99 2.05 -15.82 7.49
C PRO A 99 3.43 -15.32 7.90
N GLN A 100 4.47 -16.04 7.45
CA GLN A 100 5.84 -15.55 7.53
C GLN A 100 6.03 -14.31 6.68
N ARG A 101 6.89 -13.41 7.16
CA ARG A 101 7.29 -12.18 6.46
C ARG A 101 7.71 -12.43 5.01
N GLU A 102 8.54 -13.42 4.76
CA GLU A 102 9.04 -13.73 3.41
C GLU A 102 7.92 -14.11 2.44
N PHE A 103 6.87 -14.76 2.94
CA PHE A 103 5.68 -15.07 2.15
C PHE A 103 4.94 -13.79 1.78
N VAL A 104 4.73 -12.89 2.74
CA VAL A 104 4.03 -11.62 2.50
C VAL A 104 4.80 -10.77 1.49
N GLU A 105 6.10 -10.55 1.70
CA GLU A 105 6.95 -9.71 0.83
C GLU A 105 6.93 -10.17 -0.64
N LYS A 106 6.88 -11.48 -0.90
CA LYS A 106 6.81 -12.05 -2.26
C LYS A 106 5.47 -11.83 -2.94
N ASN A 107 4.39 -11.64 -2.19
CA ASN A 107 3.02 -11.56 -2.68
C ASN A 107 2.45 -10.14 -2.68
N LEU A 108 3.29 -9.11 -2.53
CA LEU A 108 2.86 -7.70 -2.55
C LEU A 108 2.65 -7.12 -3.96
N GLY A 109 3.12 -7.79 -5.01
CA GLY A 109 3.06 -7.27 -6.38
C GLY A 109 4.11 -6.18 -6.67
N VAL A 110 5.20 -6.13 -5.89
CA VAL A 110 6.29 -5.16 -6.04
C VAL A 110 7.67 -5.82 -6.01
N LEU A 111 8.71 -5.06 -6.38
CA LEU A 111 10.10 -5.49 -6.28
C LEU A 111 10.45 -5.87 -4.82
N PRO A 112 11.24 -6.94 -4.58
CA PRO A 112 11.55 -7.41 -3.22
C PRO A 112 12.11 -6.33 -2.29
N LYS A 113 12.99 -5.46 -2.83
CA LYS A 113 13.56 -4.33 -2.07
C LYS A 113 12.47 -3.37 -1.58
N LEU A 114 11.47 -3.08 -2.42
CA LEU A 114 10.36 -2.21 -2.05
C LEU A 114 9.43 -2.92 -1.07
N GLY A 115 9.17 -4.21 -1.25
CA GLY A 115 8.38 -5.01 -0.32
C GLY A 115 8.94 -4.97 1.10
N TYR A 116 10.27 -5.14 1.24
CA TYR A 116 10.96 -5.00 2.53
C TYR A 116 10.75 -3.61 3.18
N LEU A 117 10.83 -2.53 2.39
CA LEU A 117 10.61 -1.17 2.89
C LEU A 117 9.16 -0.97 3.33
N ILE A 118 8.19 -1.45 2.55
CA ILE A 118 6.77 -1.38 2.87
C ILE A 118 6.47 -2.12 4.19
N VAL A 119 6.91 -3.37 4.34
CA VAL A 119 6.66 -4.13 5.58
C VAL A 119 7.22 -3.40 6.79
N ASN A 120 8.44 -2.87 6.70
CA ASN A 120 9.06 -2.12 7.80
C ASN A 120 8.29 -0.85 8.16
N ASP A 121 7.82 -0.09 7.17
CA ASP A 121 7.10 1.16 7.41
C ASP A 121 5.70 0.88 7.98
N MET A 122 5.01 -0.14 7.45
CA MET A 122 3.71 -0.58 7.97
C MET A 122 3.80 -1.03 9.44
N ARG A 123 4.92 -1.66 9.82
CA ARG A 123 5.22 -1.99 11.21
C ARG A 123 5.52 -0.74 12.04
N GLN A 124 6.32 0.20 11.51
CA GLN A 124 6.65 1.46 12.19
C GLN A 124 5.42 2.32 12.46
N PHE A 125 4.44 2.34 11.55
CA PHE A 125 3.16 3.00 11.75
C PHE A 125 2.19 2.26 12.67
N GLY A 126 2.55 1.04 13.12
CA GLY A 126 1.71 0.22 13.99
C GLY A 126 0.49 -0.36 13.29
N PHE A 127 0.52 -0.52 11.96
CA PHE A 127 -0.54 -1.18 11.20
C PHE A 127 -0.42 -2.70 11.24
N ILE A 128 0.78 -3.22 11.47
CA ILE A 128 1.07 -4.64 11.61
C ILE A 128 1.99 -4.90 12.79
N ASN A 129 1.93 -6.11 13.32
CA ASN A 129 2.89 -6.64 14.29
C ASN A 129 3.72 -7.75 13.64
N GLU A 130 4.93 -7.94 14.15
CA GLU A 130 5.85 -9.01 13.80
C GLU A 130 6.26 -9.68 15.10
N ASP A 131 6.06 -11.00 15.20
CA ASP A 131 6.44 -11.76 16.38
C ASP A 131 7.91 -12.21 16.35
N GLU A 132 8.35 -12.90 17.40
CA GLU A 132 9.74 -13.39 17.53
C GLU A 132 10.11 -14.44 16.47
N TYR A 133 9.13 -15.07 15.82
CA TYR A 133 9.30 -16.08 14.78
C TYR A 133 9.22 -15.50 13.36
N GLY A 134 9.02 -14.19 13.23
CA GLY A 134 8.88 -13.51 11.94
C GLY A 134 7.50 -13.66 11.29
N CYS A 135 6.49 -14.07 12.05
CA CYS A 135 5.11 -14.10 11.60
C CYS A 135 4.47 -12.72 11.74
N LEU A 136 3.68 -12.34 10.74
CA LEU A 136 3.05 -11.03 10.67
C LEU A 136 1.55 -11.13 10.98
N SER A 137 1.03 -10.18 11.77
CA SER A 137 -0.40 -10.04 12.04
C SER A 137 -0.86 -8.60 11.85
N ILE A 138 -2.12 -8.41 11.48
CA ILE A 138 -2.71 -7.09 11.29
C ILE A 138 -3.16 -6.50 12.63
N THR A 139 -3.01 -5.18 12.81
CA THR A 139 -3.55 -4.49 14.00
C THR A 139 -4.94 -3.92 13.69
N PRO A 140 -5.73 -3.55 14.73
CA PRO A 140 -6.98 -2.82 14.51
C PRO A 140 -6.81 -1.50 13.76
N ALA A 141 -5.64 -0.86 13.85
CA ALA A 141 -5.32 0.32 13.05
C ALA A 141 -5.09 -0.04 11.57
N GLY A 142 -4.35 -1.13 11.31
CA GLY A 142 -4.16 -1.68 9.97
C GLY A 142 -5.47 -2.08 9.29
N GLU A 143 -6.38 -2.71 10.01
CA GLU A 143 -7.71 -3.05 9.48
C GLU A 143 -8.49 -1.80 9.07
N ARG A 144 -8.51 -0.75 9.89
CA ARG A 144 -9.17 0.51 9.55
C ARG A 144 -8.55 1.14 8.30
N ALA A 145 -7.23 1.08 8.17
CA ALA A 145 -6.50 1.59 7.02
C ALA A 145 -6.82 0.78 5.74
N LEU A 146 -6.91 -0.56 5.85
CA LEU A 146 -7.35 -1.48 4.79
C LEU A 146 -8.77 -1.13 4.31
N GLN A 147 -9.71 -0.93 5.23
CA GLN A 147 -11.06 -0.50 4.87
C GLN A 147 -11.05 0.87 4.17
N GLY A 148 -10.14 1.77 4.57
CA GLY A 148 -9.94 3.06 3.93
C GLY A 148 -9.55 2.94 2.45
N ILE A 149 -8.54 2.12 2.13
CA ILE A 149 -8.10 1.93 0.76
C ILE A 149 -9.12 1.14 -0.08
N CYS A 150 -9.77 0.11 0.47
CA CYS A 150 -10.81 -0.64 -0.24
C CYS A 150 -12.01 0.24 -0.61
N ARG A 151 -12.45 1.12 0.31
CA ARG A 151 -13.52 2.09 0.02
C ARG A 151 -13.11 3.07 -1.06
N ARG A 152 -11.84 3.51 -1.09
CA ARG A 152 -11.35 4.37 -2.17
C ARG A 152 -11.38 3.65 -3.51
N LEU A 153 -10.70 2.51 -3.63
CA LEU A 153 -10.51 1.82 -4.91
C LEU A 153 -11.77 1.14 -5.44
N TYR A 154 -12.59 0.58 -4.55
CA TYR A 154 -13.72 -0.28 -4.92
C TYR A 154 -15.08 0.24 -4.45
N GLY A 155 -15.11 1.22 -3.55
CA GLY A 155 -16.35 1.70 -2.94
C GLY A 155 -17.04 0.67 -2.04
N LYS A 156 -16.31 -0.34 -1.56
CA LYS A 156 -16.82 -1.42 -0.69
C LYS A 156 -15.83 -1.72 0.44
N ARG A 157 -16.28 -2.50 1.43
CA ARG A 157 -15.41 -3.09 2.46
C ARG A 157 -14.52 -4.15 1.82
N PHE A 158 -13.39 -4.45 2.46
CA PHE A 158 -12.48 -5.51 2.02
C PHE A 158 -13.19 -6.85 1.82
N SER A 159 -12.76 -7.58 0.79
CA SER A 159 -13.07 -8.98 0.54
C SER A 159 -11.83 -9.65 -0.07
N PRO A 160 -11.60 -10.95 0.19
CA PRO A 160 -10.40 -11.64 -0.31
C PRO A 160 -10.24 -11.61 -1.83
N ASP A 161 -11.35 -11.55 -2.59
CA ASP A 161 -11.34 -11.42 -4.06
C ASP A 161 -10.86 -10.05 -4.59
N MET A 162 -10.45 -9.14 -3.70
CA MET A 162 -9.75 -7.90 -4.05
C MET A 162 -8.24 -8.09 -4.12
N LEU A 163 -7.70 -9.16 -3.54
CA LEU A 163 -6.26 -9.44 -3.51
C LEU A 163 -5.78 -9.92 -4.88
N GLU A 164 -4.61 -9.44 -5.28
CA GLU A 164 -3.96 -9.91 -6.51
C GLU A 164 -3.66 -11.43 -6.44
N LEU A 165 -3.19 -11.91 -5.28
CA LEU A 165 -2.91 -13.32 -5.06
C LEU A 165 -4.15 -14.21 -5.27
N TYR A 166 -5.34 -13.73 -4.93
CA TYR A 166 -6.59 -14.47 -5.12
C TYR A 166 -6.85 -14.76 -6.61
N HIS A 167 -6.41 -13.88 -7.50
CA HIS A 167 -6.55 -14.05 -8.95
C HIS A 167 -5.43 -14.86 -9.59
N LEU A 168 -4.24 -14.83 -8.98
CA LEU A 168 -3.05 -15.54 -9.48
C LEU A 168 -2.95 -16.98 -8.98
N ASP A 169 -3.45 -17.26 -7.78
CA ASP A 169 -3.36 -18.58 -7.13
C ASP A 169 -4.75 -19.17 -6.81
N PRO A 170 -5.23 -20.12 -7.64
CA PRO A 170 -6.50 -20.82 -7.41
C PRO A 170 -6.54 -21.61 -6.10
N THR A 171 -5.39 -22.01 -5.55
CA THR A 171 -5.33 -22.76 -4.29
C THR A 171 -5.63 -21.85 -3.10
N PHE A 172 -5.07 -20.63 -3.12
CA PHE A 172 -5.39 -19.58 -2.15
C PHE A 172 -6.87 -19.19 -2.21
N ALA A 173 -7.42 -19.05 -3.42
CA ALA A 173 -8.85 -18.76 -3.60
C ALA A 173 -9.76 -19.87 -3.03
N ARG A 174 -9.38 -21.15 -3.16
CA ARG A 174 -10.16 -22.28 -2.61
C ARG A 174 -10.09 -22.34 -1.08
N LYS A 175 -8.91 -22.11 -0.48
CA LYS A 175 -8.73 -22.11 0.98
C LYS A 175 -9.59 -21.02 1.65
N THR A 176 -9.67 -19.85 1.03
CA THR A 176 -10.45 -18.70 1.54
C THR A 176 -11.95 -18.80 1.28
N THR A 177 -12.37 -19.43 0.18
CA THR A 177 -13.81 -19.68 -0.08
C THR A 177 -14.37 -20.74 0.88
N SER A 178 -13.63 -21.82 1.13
CA SER A 178 -14.08 -22.91 2.00
C SER A 178 -14.20 -22.54 3.48
N ALA A 179 -13.44 -21.54 3.96
CA ALA A 179 -13.59 -20.99 5.31
C ALA A 179 -14.88 -20.15 5.49
N ASN A 180 -15.39 -19.53 4.43
CA ASN A 180 -16.59 -18.68 4.49
C ASN A 180 -17.92 -19.45 4.30
N ASP A 181 -17.86 -20.71 3.87
CA ASP A 181 -19.03 -21.54 3.54
C ASP A 181 -19.48 -22.48 4.68
N GLN A 182 -18.99 -22.29 5.92
CA GLN A 182 -19.65 -22.93 7.08
C GLN A 182 -20.89 -22.12 7.48
N PRO A 183 -22.12 -22.60 7.21
CA PRO A 183 -23.31 -22.00 7.82
C PRO A 183 -23.21 -22.20 9.34
N SER A 184 -23.37 -21.13 10.11
CA SER A 184 -23.53 -21.22 11.55
C SER A 184 -24.80 -22.02 11.85
N LEU A 185 -24.64 -23.32 12.13
CA LEU A 185 -25.69 -24.16 12.66
C LEU A 185 -25.75 -23.97 14.18
N PHE A 186 -26.18 -22.78 14.63
CA PHE A 186 -26.71 -22.54 15.97
C PHE A 186 -27.71 -21.39 15.93
#